data_AF-A0A955GIR9-F1
#
_entry.id   AF-A0A955GIR9-F1
#
_cell.length_a   1.000
_cell.length_b   1.000
_cell.length_c   1.000
_cell.angle_alpha   90.00
_cell.angle_beta   90.00
_cell.angle_gamma   90.00
#
_symmetry.space_group_name_H-M   'P 1'
#
loop_
_entity.id
_entity.type
_entity.pdbx_description
1 polymer ?
#
loop_
_entity_poly.entity_id
_entity_poly.type
_entity_poly.pdbx_seq_one_letter_code
_entity_poly.pdbx_strand_id
1 'polypeptide(L)'
;MAAELPVEIEGKWLIENDLWRQQRVLRVVNIFQGYLKPDSSGMARRIRYSHTAGDESMRSCQWLQTAKGERVNGQATEVETDITRIEFEELWPQTEGSRVSKSRYYLDLEAAGKIRAKEVIVDIFQGDLLGLVMAEIEVANLEDLQMLREQPPVWCGLDVTDIKGYSNAQLACNGLPSSA
;
A
#
# COMPACT_ATOMS: atom_id res chain seq x y z
N MET A 1 21.58 11.42 15.87
CA MET A 1 21.26 9.97 15.75
C MET A 1 20.05 9.88 14.85
N ALA A 2 20.15 9.18 13.72
CA ALA A 2 18.96 8.91 12.91
C ALA A 2 18.03 8.04 13.74
N ALA A 3 16.77 8.47 13.93
CA ALA A 3 15.79 7.64 14.59
C ALA A 3 15.50 6.44 13.68
N GLU A 4 15.80 5.22 14.13
CA GLU A 4 15.31 4.02 13.48
C GLU A 4 13.78 4.06 13.55
N LEU A 5 13.13 4.13 12.38
CA LEU A 5 11.68 3.94 12.33
C LEU A 5 11.38 2.51 12.79
N PRO A 6 10.41 2.31 13.68
CA PRO A 6 10.04 0.97 14.12
C PRO A 6 9.62 0.13 12.90
N VAL A 7 10.07 -1.13 12.87
CA VAL A 7 9.66 -2.06 11.82
C VAL A 7 8.16 -2.28 11.91
N GLU A 8 7.42 -1.90 10.86
CA GLU A 8 5.99 -2.18 10.74
C GLU A 8 5.78 -3.69 10.58
N ILE A 9 4.78 -4.23 11.28
CA ILE A 9 4.40 -5.65 11.21
C ILE A 9 3.00 -5.69 10.59
N GLU A 10 2.91 -6.23 9.39
CA GLU A 10 1.68 -6.27 8.61
C GLU A 10 1.46 -7.65 7.99
N GLY A 11 0.19 -8.01 7.77
CA GLY A 11 -0.20 -9.10 6.89
C GLY A 11 -0.97 -8.60 5.68
N LYS A 12 -0.96 -9.38 4.60
CA LYS A 12 -1.63 -9.06 3.34
C LYS A 12 -2.51 -10.19 2.86
N TRP A 13 -3.73 -9.87 2.44
CA TRP A 13 -4.68 -10.85 1.93
C TRP A 13 -5.30 -10.39 0.62
N LEU A 14 -5.60 -11.35 -0.26
CA LEU A 14 -6.58 -11.12 -1.32
C LEU A 14 -7.98 -11.09 -0.69
N ILE A 15 -8.84 -10.20 -1.17
CA ILE A 15 -10.25 -10.18 -0.74
C ILE A 15 -11.02 -11.27 -1.47
N GLU A 16 -11.72 -12.12 -0.71
CA GLU A 16 -12.52 -13.24 -1.26
C GLU A 16 -13.97 -12.83 -1.53
N ASN A 17 -14.50 -11.89 -0.75
CA ASN A 17 -15.90 -11.48 -0.84
C ASN A 17 -16.10 -10.02 -0.37
N ASP A 18 -17.24 -9.43 -0.72
CA ASP A 18 -17.55 -8.02 -0.45
C ASP A 18 -17.99 -7.73 1.00
N LEU A 19 -17.90 -8.67 1.95
CA LEU A 19 -18.33 -8.43 3.34
C LEU A 19 -17.48 -7.35 4.04
N TRP A 20 -16.28 -7.04 3.53
CA TRP A 20 -15.49 -5.90 3.99
C TRP A 20 -16.23 -4.57 3.84
N ARG A 21 -17.17 -4.44 2.88
CA ARG A 21 -17.97 -3.23 2.65
C ARG A 21 -18.96 -2.94 3.77
N GLN A 22 -19.21 -3.91 4.65
CA GLN A 22 -20.07 -3.74 5.83
C GLN A 22 -19.31 -3.09 7.00
N GLN A 23 -17.98 -2.99 6.91
CA GLN A 23 -17.18 -2.33 7.94
C GLN A 23 -17.34 -0.81 7.84
N ARG A 24 -17.19 -0.13 8.97
CA ARG A 24 -17.22 1.33 9.01
C ARG A 24 -16.00 1.89 8.28
N VAL A 25 -16.23 2.70 7.25
CA VAL A 25 -15.18 3.39 6.51
C VAL A 25 -14.79 4.67 7.26
N LEU A 26 -13.53 4.77 7.67
CA LEU A 26 -12.97 5.94 8.33
C LEU A 26 -12.59 7.04 7.34
N ARG A 27 -11.96 6.65 6.22
CA ARG A 27 -11.61 7.55 5.11
C ARG A 27 -11.30 6.75 3.85
N VAL A 28 -11.36 7.42 2.71
CA VAL A 28 -10.95 6.88 1.41
C VAL A 28 -9.91 7.79 0.78
N VAL A 29 -8.80 7.21 0.34
CA VAL A 29 -7.71 7.93 -0.34
C VAL A 29 -7.51 7.32 -1.72
N ASN A 30 -7.63 8.13 -2.77
CA ASN A 30 -7.23 7.71 -4.11
C ASN A 30 -5.74 7.96 -4.26
N ILE A 31 -5.03 6.95 -4.72
CA ILE A 31 -3.57 6.95 -4.82
C ILE A 31 -3.19 6.65 -6.26
N PHE A 32 -2.32 7.49 -6.80
CA PHE A 32 -1.66 7.34 -8.09
C PHE A 32 -0.16 7.32 -7.85
N GLN A 33 0.49 6.23 -8.19
CA GLN A 33 1.93 6.09 -7.97
C GLN A 33 2.60 5.51 -9.21
N GLY A 34 3.82 5.98 -9.45
CA GLY A 34 4.64 5.58 -10.57
C GLY A 34 6.07 5.35 -10.12
N TYR A 35 6.70 4.34 -10.69
CA TYR A 35 8.07 3.95 -10.39
C TYR A 35 8.98 4.44 -11.51
N LEU A 36 9.97 5.24 -11.14
CA LEU A 36 10.98 5.72 -12.06
C LEU A 36 12.03 4.64 -12.26
N LYS A 37 12.54 4.52 -13.50
CA LYS A 37 13.69 3.67 -13.78
C LYS A 37 14.87 4.12 -12.91
N PRO A 38 15.68 3.19 -12.37
CA PRO A 38 16.88 3.54 -11.65
C PRO A 38 17.78 4.40 -12.54
N ASP A 39 18.32 5.48 -11.97
CA ASP A 39 19.38 6.24 -12.64
C ASP A 39 20.74 5.53 -12.45
N SER A 40 21.84 6.21 -12.80
CA SER A 40 23.20 5.66 -12.66
C SER A 40 23.57 5.27 -11.22
N SER A 41 22.85 5.74 -10.20
CA SER A 41 23.04 5.36 -8.80
C SER A 41 22.37 4.02 -8.43
N GLY A 42 21.53 3.45 -9.31
CA GLY A 42 20.77 2.24 -9.01
C GLY A 42 19.61 2.44 -8.03
N MET A 43 19.36 3.68 -7.59
CA MET A 43 18.34 3.98 -6.59
C MET A 43 16.92 3.88 -7.17
N ALA A 44 16.08 3.07 -6.54
CA ALA A 44 14.67 2.98 -6.90
C ALA A 44 13.93 4.22 -6.39
N ARG A 45 13.20 4.90 -7.28
CA ARG A 45 12.40 6.08 -6.94
C ARG A 45 10.94 5.86 -7.28
N ARG A 46 10.06 6.29 -6.39
CA ARG A 46 8.61 6.31 -6.57
C ARG A 46 8.12 7.74 -6.43
N ILE A 47 7.24 8.17 -7.32
CA ILE A 47 6.42 9.37 -7.11
C ILE A 47 4.99 8.96 -6.81
N ARG A 48 4.33 9.68 -5.91
CA ARG A 48 2.95 9.41 -5.47
C ARG A 48 2.17 10.71 -5.41
N TYR A 49 0.99 10.71 -6.03
CA TYR A 49 -0.08 11.66 -5.78
C TYR A 49 -1.20 10.94 -5.03
N SER A 50 -1.62 11.52 -3.91
CA SER A 50 -2.74 11.02 -3.12
C SER A 50 -3.77 12.12 -2.92
N HIS A 51 -5.06 11.78 -2.99
CA HIS A 51 -6.12 12.68 -2.56
C HIS A 51 -7.16 11.98 -1.70
N THR A 52 -7.54 12.63 -0.60
CA THR A 52 -8.58 12.13 0.30
C THR A 52 -9.94 12.55 -0.23
N ALA A 53 -10.86 11.61 -0.35
CA ALA A 53 -12.25 11.88 -0.69
C ALA A 53 -13.04 12.27 0.58
N GLY A 54 -13.96 13.22 0.46
CA GLY A 54 -14.77 13.68 1.58
C GLY A 54 -15.35 15.08 1.37
N ASP A 55 -15.93 15.63 2.44
CA ASP A 55 -16.32 17.03 2.50
C ASP A 55 -15.09 17.95 2.41
N GLU A 56 -15.32 19.27 2.27
CA GLU A 56 -14.23 20.24 2.10
C GLU A 56 -13.20 20.21 3.25
N SER A 57 -13.58 19.80 4.46
CA SER A 57 -12.68 19.73 5.61
C SER A 57 -11.74 18.53 5.58
N MET A 58 -12.15 17.45 4.90
CA MET A 58 -11.37 16.22 4.78
C MET A 58 -10.55 16.14 3.48
N ARG A 59 -10.82 16.99 2.50
CA ARG A 59 -10.09 17.00 1.22
C ARG A 59 -8.66 17.46 1.44
N SER A 60 -7.73 16.57 1.11
CA SER A 60 -6.32 16.87 1.05
C SER A 60 -5.73 16.31 -0.24
N CYS A 61 -4.69 16.97 -0.75
CA CYS A 61 -3.88 16.49 -1.84
C CYS A 61 -2.42 16.46 -1.36
N GLN A 62 -1.71 15.38 -1.64
CA GLN A 62 -0.31 15.23 -1.29
C GLN A 62 0.46 14.68 -2.48
N TRP A 63 1.64 15.26 -2.72
CA TRP A 63 2.59 14.79 -3.71
C TRP A 63 3.90 14.47 -3.01
N LEU A 64 4.38 13.24 -3.20
CA LEU A 64 5.58 12.75 -2.54
C LEU A 64 6.50 12.07 -3.54
N GLN A 65 7.79 12.19 -3.29
CA GLN A 65 8.81 11.31 -3.83
C GLN A 65 9.38 10.44 -2.71
N THR A 66 9.49 9.14 -2.98
CA THR A 66 10.19 8.18 -2.13
C THR A 66 11.45 7.71 -2.86
N ALA A 67 12.61 7.84 -2.23
CA ALA A 67 13.85 7.24 -2.68
C ALA A 67 14.22 6.07 -1.76
N LYS A 68 14.44 4.89 -2.34
CA LYS A 68 14.83 3.69 -1.61
C LYS A 68 16.27 3.33 -1.91
N GLY A 69 17.12 3.47 -0.90
CA GLY A 69 18.54 3.12 -0.98
C GLY A 69 18.77 1.61 -1.13
N GLU A 70 20.03 1.22 -1.33
CA GLU A 70 20.42 -0.17 -1.42
C GLU A 70 20.05 -0.94 -0.14
N ARG A 71 19.66 -2.22 -0.30
CA ARG A 71 19.42 -3.09 0.85
C ARG A 71 20.75 -3.52 1.45
N VAL A 72 20.98 -3.16 2.72
CA VAL A 72 22.09 -3.64 3.54
C VAL A 72 21.49 -4.45 4.69
N ASN A 73 21.91 -5.71 4.84
CA ASN A 73 21.41 -6.64 5.89
C ASN A 73 19.88 -6.77 5.94
N GLY A 74 19.22 -6.77 4.78
CA GLY A 74 17.76 -6.91 4.69
C GLY A 74 16.98 -5.62 4.92
N GLN A 75 17.63 -4.53 5.34
CA GLN A 75 17.03 -3.21 5.54
C GLN A 75 17.41 -2.27 4.39
N ALA A 76 16.51 -1.38 4.00
CA ALA A 76 16.82 -0.29 3.07
C ALA A 76 16.32 1.02 3.67
N THR A 77 17.13 2.06 3.59
CA THR A 77 16.70 3.42 3.96
C THR A 77 15.70 3.90 2.93
N GLU A 78 14.53 4.29 3.39
CA GLU A 78 13.53 4.98 2.59
C GLU A 78 13.48 6.45 3.04
N VAL A 79 13.60 7.36 2.08
CA VAL A 79 13.45 8.79 2.31
C VAL A 79 12.22 9.26 1.55
N GLU A 80 11.21 9.71 2.28
CA GLU A 80 10.05 10.38 1.70
C GLU A 80 10.25 11.90 1.77
N THR A 81 9.86 12.60 0.70
CA THR A 81 9.98 14.06 0.61
C THR A 81 8.76 14.60 -0.13
N ASP A 82 8.17 15.67 0.41
CA ASP A 82 7.13 16.43 -0.29
C ASP A 82 7.70 17.02 -1.58
N ILE A 83 6.96 16.84 -2.66
CA ILE A 83 7.24 17.50 -3.95
C ILE A 83 6.05 18.37 -4.32
N THR A 84 6.27 19.33 -5.19
CA THR A 84 5.21 20.15 -5.76
C THR A 84 4.42 19.36 -6.80
N ARG A 85 3.20 19.84 -7.09
CA ARG A 85 2.40 19.33 -8.19
C ARG A 85 3.15 19.42 -9.54
N ILE A 86 3.90 20.50 -9.77
CA ILE A 86 4.64 20.72 -11.02
C ILE A 86 5.73 19.66 -11.17
N GLU A 87 6.54 19.42 -10.13
CA GLU A 87 7.57 18.38 -10.14
C GLU A 87 6.97 16.99 -10.39
N PHE A 88 5.82 16.68 -9.77
CA PHE A 88 5.11 15.43 -10.04
C PHE A 88 4.68 15.31 -11.51
N GLU A 89 4.06 16.37 -12.08
CA GLU A 89 3.59 16.38 -13.46
C GLU A 89 4.76 16.24 -14.47
N GLU A 90 5.93 16.80 -14.18
CA GLU A 90 7.15 16.64 -15.00
C GLU A 90 7.73 15.22 -14.94
N LEU A 91 7.69 14.58 -13.76
CA LEU A 91 8.21 13.22 -13.56
C LEU A 91 7.21 12.13 -14.02
N TRP A 92 5.91 12.41 -13.98
CA TRP A 92 4.87 11.42 -14.25
C TRP A 92 5.02 10.69 -15.58
N PRO A 93 5.29 11.34 -16.73
CA PRO A 93 5.50 10.66 -18.01
C PRO A 93 6.61 9.58 -17.95
N GLN A 94 7.65 9.77 -17.14
CA GLN A 94 8.78 8.85 -17.03
C GLN A 94 8.44 7.54 -16.29
N THR A 95 7.24 7.45 -15.71
CA THR A 95 6.75 6.25 -15.01
C THR A 95 5.86 5.37 -15.89
N GLU A 96 5.70 5.71 -17.17
CA GLU A 96 4.87 4.94 -18.11
C GLU A 96 5.28 3.44 -18.15
N GLY A 97 4.28 2.57 -18.10
CA GLY A 97 4.47 1.12 -17.98
C GLY A 97 4.89 0.64 -16.59
N SER A 98 4.93 1.52 -15.58
CA SER A 98 5.29 1.18 -14.20
C SER A 98 4.45 1.97 -13.19
N ARG A 99 3.11 1.89 -13.33
CA ARG A 99 2.15 2.65 -12.52
C ARG A 99 1.18 1.74 -11.78
N VAL A 100 0.71 2.23 -10.63
CA VAL A 100 -0.41 1.66 -9.88
C VAL A 100 -1.35 2.79 -9.51
N SER A 101 -2.65 2.58 -9.74
CA SER A 101 -3.71 3.41 -9.19
C SER A 101 -4.67 2.57 -8.36
N LYS A 102 -5.14 3.12 -7.25
CA LYS A 102 -6.05 2.43 -6.33
C LYS A 102 -6.87 3.39 -5.48
N SER A 103 -8.03 2.93 -5.04
CA SER A 103 -8.79 3.54 -3.95
C SER A 103 -8.50 2.77 -2.67
N ARG A 104 -7.89 3.45 -1.71
CA ARG A 104 -7.48 2.92 -0.40
C ARG A 104 -8.52 3.27 0.65
N TYR A 105 -9.24 2.26 1.14
CA TYR A 105 -10.23 2.37 2.20
C TYR A 105 -9.57 2.07 3.53
N TYR A 106 -9.66 3.01 4.47
CA TYR A 106 -9.27 2.80 5.86
C TYR A 106 -10.52 2.39 6.62
N LEU A 107 -10.48 1.22 7.24
CA LEU A 107 -11.63 0.62 7.91
C LEU A 107 -11.44 0.63 9.42
N ASP A 108 -12.54 0.77 10.13
CA ASP A 108 -12.62 0.49 11.56
C ASP A 108 -13.14 -0.94 11.73
N LEU A 109 -12.31 -1.83 12.26
CA LEU A 109 -12.73 -3.18 12.64
C LEU A 109 -13.38 -3.17 14.03
N GLU A 110 -14.51 -2.46 14.18
CA GLU A 110 -15.30 -2.49 15.43
C GLU A 110 -15.81 -3.92 15.72
N ALA A 111 -16.08 -4.72 14.68
CA ALA A 111 -16.79 -6.00 14.79
C ALA A 111 -15.94 -7.23 15.15
N ALA A 112 -14.61 -7.13 15.14
CA ALA A 112 -13.79 -8.33 15.30
C ALA A 112 -13.49 -8.70 16.75
N GLY A 113 -13.62 -7.79 17.73
CA GLY A 113 -13.47 -8.01 19.19
C GLY A 113 -12.18 -8.69 19.70
N LYS A 114 -11.37 -9.23 18.80
CA LYS A 114 -10.24 -10.15 18.99
C LYS A 114 -9.03 -9.73 18.14
N ILE A 115 -9.25 -9.00 17.04
CA ILE A 115 -8.17 -8.54 16.16
C ILE A 115 -7.62 -7.23 16.71
N ARG A 116 -6.39 -7.25 17.22
CA ARG A 116 -5.66 -6.08 17.70
C ARG A 116 -4.90 -5.40 16.54
N ALA A 117 -5.65 -4.95 15.54
CA ALA A 117 -5.10 -4.19 14.43
C ALA A 117 -4.84 -2.73 14.81
N LYS A 118 -3.72 -2.18 14.36
CA LYS A 118 -3.43 -0.75 14.40
C LYS A 118 -4.08 -0.02 13.23
N GLU A 119 -4.02 -0.64 12.05
CA GLU A 119 -4.59 -0.08 10.83
C GLU A 119 -5.11 -1.22 9.94
N VAL A 120 -6.26 -0.98 9.31
CA VAL A 120 -6.91 -1.92 8.42
C VAL A 120 -7.21 -1.20 7.12
N ILE A 121 -6.59 -1.68 6.06
CA ILE A 121 -6.68 -1.11 4.73
C ILE A 121 -7.31 -2.11 3.78
N VAL A 122 -8.22 -1.65 2.93
CA VAL A 122 -8.63 -2.35 1.71
C VAL A 122 -8.30 -1.49 0.50
N ASP A 123 -7.47 -2.01 -0.39
CA ASP A 123 -7.11 -1.40 -1.66
C ASP A 123 -7.93 -2.02 -2.79
N ILE A 124 -8.69 -1.18 -3.50
CA ILE A 124 -9.29 -1.54 -4.79
C ILE A 124 -8.40 -0.99 -5.90
N PHE A 125 -7.72 -1.88 -6.62
CA PHE A 125 -6.84 -1.50 -7.72
C PHE A 125 -7.64 -1.16 -8.98
N GLN A 126 -7.05 -0.27 -9.79
CA GLN A 126 -7.65 0.29 -10.99
C GLN A 126 -6.72 0.08 -12.20
N GLY A 127 -7.20 0.42 -13.40
CA GLY A 127 -6.42 0.32 -14.64
C GLY A 127 -6.07 -1.14 -14.97
N ASP A 128 -4.79 -1.39 -15.24
CA ASP A 128 -4.29 -2.73 -15.63
C ASP A 128 -4.41 -3.78 -14.51
N LEU A 129 -4.67 -3.34 -13.28
CA LEU A 129 -4.89 -4.19 -12.10
C LEU A 129 -6.37 -4.25 -11.70
N LEU A 130 -7.28 -3.84 -12.57
CA LEU A 130 -8.72 -3.89 -12.31
C LEU A 130 -9.16 -5.30 -11.91
N GLY A 131 -9.92 -5.40 -10.82
CA GLY A 131 -10.39 -6.67 -10.26
C GLY A 131 -9.51 -7.18 -9.11
N LEU A 132 -8.28 -6.68 -8.95
CA LEU A 132 -7.49 -6.94 -7.76
C LEU A 132 -8.02 -6.11 -6.59
N VAL A 133 -8.37 -6.79 -5.51
CA VAL A 133 -8.69 -6.17 -4.23
C VAL A 133 -7.86 -6.85 -3.15
N MET A 134 -7.14 -6.05 -2.37
CA MET A 134 -6.25 -6.54 -1.32
C MET A 134 -6.53 -5.86 0.00
N ALA A 135 -6.29 -6.58 1.08
CA ALA A 135 -6.20 -5.99 2.41
C ALA A 135 -4.78 -5.99 2.94
N GLU A 136 -4.44 -4.92 3.65
CA GLU A 136 -3.24 -4.83 4.49
C GLU A 136 -3.72 -4.56 5.92
N ILE A 137 -3.24 -5.35 6.88
CA ILE A 137 -3.61 -5.19 8.29
C ILE A 137 -2.32 -5.08 9.11
N GLU A 138 -2.07 -3.89 9.66
CA GLU A 138 -0.94 -3.63 10.54
C GLU A 138 -1.29 -4.00 11.98
N VAL A 139 -0.35 -4.61 12.68
CA VAL A 139 -0.47 -5.03 14.09
C VAL A 139 0.71 -4.55 14.93
N ALA A 140 0.60 -4.68 16.24
CA ALA A 140 1.63 -4.21 17.16
C ALA A 140 2.84 -5.16 17.28
N ASN A 141 2.65 -6.45 17.05
CA ASN A 141 3.66 -7.48 17.29
C ASN A 141 3.37 -8.74 16.44
N LEU A 142 4.33 -9.66 16.42
CA LEU A 142 4.24 -10.91 15.64
C LEU A 142 3.17 -11.88 16.18
N GLU A 143 2.86 -11.83 17.48
CA GLU A 143 1.82 -12.69 18.08
C GLU A 143 0.44 -12.32 17.53
N ASP A 144 0.15 -11.01 17.43
CA ASP A 144 -1.09 -10.50 16.83
C ASP A 144 -1.18 -10.84 15.33
N LEU A 145 -0.05 -10.83 14.61
CA LEU A 145 -0.02 -11.25 13.19
C LEU A 145 -0.32 -12.75 13.06
N GLN A 146 0.24 -13.58 13.94
CA GLN A 146 -0.04 -15.01 13.95
C GLN A 146 -1.52 -15.28 14.22
N MET A 147 -2.11 -14.63 15.23
CA MET A 147 -3.54 -14.75 15.52
C MET A 147 -4.41 -14.34 14.33
N LEU A 148 -4.02 -13.27 13.64
CA LEU A 148 -4.70 -12.80 12.44
C LEU A 148 -4.62 -13.81 11.28
N ARG A 149 -3.50 -14.53 11.11
CA ARG A 149 -3.38 -15.61 10.11
C ARG A 149 -4.22 -16.83 10.46
N GLU A 150 -4.34 -17.14 11.74
CA GLU A 150 -5.17 -18.27 12.22
C GLU A 150 -6.67 -17.96 12.10
N GLN A 151 -7.07 -16.71 12.34
CA GLN A 151 -8.46 -16.25 12.31
C GLN A 151 -8.59 -14.89 11.61
N PRO A 152 -8.39 -14.83 10.28
CA PRO A 152 -8.52 -13.58 9.56
C PRO A 152 -10.00 -13.15 9.48
N PRO A 153 -10.30 -11.87 9.23
CA PRO A 153 -11.65 -11.44 8.89
C PRO A 153 -12.25 -12.31 7.79
N VAL A 154 -13.55 -12.58 7.85
CA VAL A 154 -14.26 -13.50 6.92
C VAL A 154 -14.24 -13.06 5.44
N TRP A 155 -13.79 -11.83 5.17
CA TRP A 155 -13.62 -11.29 3.82
C TRP A 155 -12.19 -11.43 3.29
N CYS A 156 -11.23 -11.81 4.14
CA CYS A 156 -9.87 -12.16 3.72
C CYS A 156 -9.86 -13.60 3.18
N GLY A 157 -9.33 -13.76 1.97
CA GLY A 157 -9.05 -15.06 1.36
C GLY A 157 -7.59 -15.45 1.54
N LEU A 158 -6.87 -15.57 0.41
CA LEU A 158 -5.47 -16.01 0.39
C LEU A 158 -4.54 -15.02 1.10
N ASP A 159 -3.78 -15.48 2.10
CA ASP A 159 -2.64 -14.75 2.66
C ASP A 159 -1.51 -14.69 1.62
N VAL A 160 -1.17 -13.47 1.20
CA VAL A 160 -0.12 -13.17 0.21
C VAL A 160 1.07 -12.42 0.82
N THR A 161 1.15 -12.35 2.16
CA THR A 161 2.20 -11.60 2.89
C THR A 161 3.60 -11.98 2.44
N ASP A 162 3.85 -13.29 2.31
CA ASP A 162 5.17 -13.84 1.96
C ASP A 162 5.28 -14.21 0.47
N ILE A 163 4.22 -13.95 -0.32
CA ILE A 163 4.18 -14.27 -1.75
C ILE A 163 4.78 -13.12 -2.55
N LYS A 164 5.89 -13.41 -3.26
CA LYS A 164 6.51 -12.46 -4.17
C LYS A 164 5.54 -12.07 -5.28
N GLY A 165 5.58 -10.79 -5.68
CA GLY A 165 4.78 -10.27 -6.78
C GLY A 165 3.62 -9.36 -6.35
N TYR A 166 3.17 -9.44 -5.10
CA TYR A 166 2.07 -8.62 -4.58
C TYR A 166 2.48 -7.29 -3.94
N SER A 167 3.77 -6.93 -3.98
CA SER A 167 4.19 -5.59 -3.58
C SER A 167 3.80 -4.56 -4.65
N ASN A 168 3.48 -3.33 -4.25
CA ASN A 168 3.12 -2.26 -5.20
C ASN A 168 4.14 -2.10 -6.35
N ALA A 169 5.45 -2.23 -6.06
CA ALA A 169 6.49 -2.10 -7.07
C ALA A 169 6.46 -3.26 -8.08
N GLN A 170 6.22 -4.49 -7.60
CA GLN A 170 6.09 -5.65 -8.48
C GLN A 170 4.82 -5.56 -9.32
N LEU A 171 3.68 -5.21 -8.72
CA LEU A 171 2.42 -5.01 -9.43
C LEU A 171 2.53 -3.92 -10.49
N ALA A 172 3.23 -2.82 -10.19
CA ALA A 172 3.45 -1.74 -11.15
C ALA A 172 4.28 -2.18 -12.35
N CYS A 173 5.39 -2.89 -12.12
CA CYS A 173 6.35 -3.22 -13.18
C CYS A 173 6.01 -4.50 -13.95
N ASN A 174 5.35 -5.46 -13.30
CA ASN A 174 5.15 -6.81 -13.81
C ASN A 174 3.67 -7.20 -13.94
N GLY A 175 2.74 -6.39 -13.43
CA GLY A 175 1.32 -6.73 -13.39
C GLY A 175 1.00 -7.79 -12.34
N LEU A 176 -0.15 -8.45 -12.51
CA LEU A 176 -0.57 -9.53 -11.62
C LEU A 176 0.41 -10.71 -11.70
N PRO A 177 0.79 -11.31 -10.55
CA PRO A 177 1.57 -12.54 -10.56
C PRO A 177 0.81 -13.62 -11.34
N SER A 178 1.49 -14.28 -12.29
CA SER A 178 0.95 -15.48 -12.91
C SER A 178 0.60 -16.48 -11.81
N SER A 179 -0.60 -17.04 -11.86
CA SER A 179 -1.04 -18.09 -10.94
C SER A 179 0.05 -19.17 -10.86
N ALA A 180 0.58 -19.42 -9.66
CA ALA A 180 1.43 -20.58 -9.41
C ALA A 180 0.58 -21.86 -9.42
#